data_AF-A0A8A4TSJ2-F1
#
_entry.id   AF-A0A8A4TSJ2-F1
#
_cell.length_a   1.000
_cell.length_b   1.000
_cell.length_c   1.000
_cell.angle_alpha   90.00
_cell.angle_beta   90.00
_cell.angle_gamma   90.00
#
_symmetry.space_group_name_H-M   'P 1'
#
loop_
_entity.id
_entity.type
_entity.pdbx_description
1 polymer ?
#
loop_
_entity_poly.entity_id
_entity_poly.type
_entity_poly.pdbx_seq_one_letter_code
_entity_poly.pdbx_strand_id
1 'polypeptide(L)'
;MNFVRKFLRRNPDLRQEDLVKPFCLKAKQAILEEDLPKAIAYLNCGIKLAPERLNLYLQRAQIFQYGLDNYSRALEDYRFILRKLESSPDSAMEAKCKQAMRDMMAAPGSGA
;
A
#
# COMPACT_ATOMS: atom_id res chain seq x y z
N MET A 1 -19.89 5.39 0.18
CA MET A 1 -19.25 4.12 0.63
C MET A 1 -20.29 3.01 0.64
N ASN A 2 -20.44 2.16 -0.41
CA ASN A 2 -21.15 0.86 -0.31
C ASN A 2 -21.29 0.04 -1.62
N PHE A 3 -20.77 0.45 -2.78
CA PHE A 3 -20.89 -0.37 -4.00
C PHE A 3 -20.14 -1.71 -3.88
N VAL A 4 -18.84 -1.69 -3.53
CA VAL A 4 -18.04 -2.91 -3.42
C VAL A 4 -18.58 -3.86 -2.34
N ARG A 5 -18.96 -3.34 -1.17
CA ARG A 5 -19.57 -4.16 -0.10
C ARG A 5 -20.91 -4.77 -0.54
N LYS A 6 -21.74 -4.03 -1.27
CA LYS A 6 -23.01 -4.53 -1.82
C LYS A 6 -22.77 -5.55 -2.95
N PHE A 7 -21.74 -5.34 -3.76
CA PHE A 7 -21.32 -6.23 -4.84
C PHE A 7 -20.77 -7.55 -4.32
N LEU A 8 -19.87 -7.52 -3.33
CA LEU A 8 -19.34 -8.72 -2.66
C LEU A 8 -20.43 -9.51 -1.94
N ARG A 9 -21.41 -8.83 -1.32
CA ARG A 9 -22.57 -9.50 -0.71
C ARG A 9 -23.41 -10.28 -1.74
N ARG A 10 -23.46 -9.79 -2.99
CA ARG A 10 -24.18 -10.44 -4.10
C ARG A 10 -23.35 -11.52 -4.80
N ASN A 11 -22.04 -11.56 -4.56
CA ASN A 11 -21.09 -12.51 -5.14
C ASN A 11 -20.23 -13.08 -4.01
N PRO A 12 -20.80 -13.94 -3.13
CA PRO A 12 -20.12 -14.41 -1.93
C PRO A 12 -18.85 -15.23 -2.21
N ASP A 13 -18.78 -15.85 -3.39
CA ASP A 13 -17.61 -16.62 -3.84
C ASP A 13 -16.45 -15.72 -4.30
N LEU A 14 -16.74 -14.45 -4.62
CA LEU A 14 -15.76 -13.50 -5.10
C LEU A 14 -14.97 -12.94 -3.93
N ARG A 15 -13.69 -13.28 -3.83
CA ARG A 15 -12.83 -12.77 -2.76
C ARG A 15 -12.39 -11.37 -3.13
N GLN A 16 -12.15 -10.52 -2.12
CA GLN A 16 -11.51 -9.23 -2.36
C GLN A 16 -10.15 -9.36 -3.08
N GLU A 17 -9.52 -10.53 -2.97
CA GLU A 17 -8.30 -10.83 -3.72
C GLU A 17 -8.54 -10.86 -5.23
N ASP A 18 -9.65 -11.45 -5.68
CA ASP A 18 -9.97 -11.58 -7.10
C ASP A 18 -10.20 -10.22 -7.78
N LEU A 19 -10.74 -9.26 -7.03
CA LEU A 19 -10.93 -7.88 -7.49
C LEU A 19 -9.62 -7.09 -7.63
N VAL A 20 -8.64 -7.41 -6.79
CA VAL A 20 -7.39 -6.63 -6.69
C VAL A 20 -6.28 -7.27 -7.52
N LYS A 21 -6.33 -8.58 -7.76
CA LYS A 21 -5.31 -9.34 -8.48
C LYS A 21 -4.90 -8.72 -9.82
N PRO A 22 -5.82 -8.24 -10.69
CA PRO A 22 -5.42 -7.58 -11.93
C PRO A 22 -4.58 -6.32 -11.70
N PHE A 23 -4.89 -5.54 -10.66
CA PHE A 23 -4.15 -4.32 -10.32
C PHE A 23 -2.79 -4.64 -9.72
N CYS A 24 -2.67 -5.68 -8.88
CA CYS A 24 -1.38 -6.15 -8.39
C CYS A 24 -0.46 -6.59 -9.54
N LEU A 25 -0.99 -7.36 -10.49
CA LEU A 25 -0.21 -7.83 -11.65
C LEU A 25 0.27 -6.66 -12.52
N LYS A 26 -0.63 -5.70 -12.80
CA LYS A 26 -0.29 -4.51 -13.58
C LYS A 26 0.69 -3.58 -12.85
N ALA A 27 0.55 -3.41 -11.53
CA ALA A 27 1.51 -2.67 -10.72
C ALA A 27 2.89 -3.33 -10.76
N LYS A 28 2.96 -4.65 -10.58
CA LYS A 28 4.21 -5.42 -10.68
C LYS A 28 4.86 -5.27 -12.06
N GLN A 29 4.07 -5.37 -13.12
CA GLN A 29 4.56 -5.19 -14.49
C GLN A 29 5.11 -3.77 -14.69
N ALA A 30 4.40 -2.74 -14.21
CA ALA A 30 4.87 -1.36 -14.31
C ALA A 30 6.17 -1.11 -13.51
N ILE A 31 6.35 -1.76 -12.36
CA ILE A 31 7.62 -1.72 -11.60
C ILE A 31 8.76 -2.34 -12.43
N LEU A 32 8.51 -3.46 -13.11
CA LEU A 32 9.50 -4.10 -13.99
C LEU A 32 9.82 -3.25 -15.22
N GLU A 33 8.88 -2.43 -15.67
CA GLU A 33 9.07 -1.42 -16.73
C GLU A 33 9.72 -0.13 -16.19
N GLU A 34 10.06 -0.06 -14.89
CA GLU A 34 10.55 1.13 -14.19
C GLU A 34 9.59 2.34 -14.22
N ASP A 35 8.35 2.14 -14.64
CA ASP A 35 7.28 3.15 -14.65
C ASP A 35 6.59 3.19 -13.28
N LEU A 36 7.28 3.78 -12.30
CA LEU A 36 6.80 3.94 -10.93
C LEU A 36 5.50 4.75 -10.82
N PRO A 37 5.29 5.86 -11.57
CA PRO A 37 4.00 6.56 -11.58
C PRO A 37 2.83 5.67 -12.00
N LYS A 38 3.00 4.85 -13.04
CA LYS A 38 1.99 3.89 -13.50
C LYS A 38 1.76 2.77 -12.50
N ALA A 39 2.81 2.27 -11.84
CA ALA A 39 2.68 1.33 -10.74
C ALA A 39 1.82 1.87 -9.60
N ILE A 40 2.06 3.12 -9.18
CA ILE A 40 1.26 3.83 -8.17
C ILE A 40 -0.19 3.97 -8.62
N ALA A 41 -0.44 4.31 -9.89
CA ALA A 41 -1.79 4.44 -10.42
C ALA A 41 -2.58 3.12 -10.31
N TYR A 42 -1.94 1.99 -10.62
CA TYR A 42 -2.56 0.66 -10.45
C TYR A 42 -2.82 0.32 -8.99
N LEU A 43 -1.86 0.59 -8.09
CA LEU A 43 -2.04 0.39 -6.65
C LEU A 43 -3.19 1.25 -6.10
N ASN A 44 -3.33 2.49 -6.55
CA ASN A 44 -4.44 3.38 -6.18
C ASN A 44 -5.80 2.80 -6.58
N CYS A 45 -5.90 2.21 -7.77
CA CYS A 45 -7.12 1.53 -8.20
C CYS A 45 -7.42 0.31 -7.32
N GLY A 46 -6.41 -0.50 -6.99
CA GLY A 46 -6.55 -1.63 -6.07
C GLY A 46 -7.03 -1.20 -4.68
N ILE A 47 -6.46 -0.12 -4.14
CA ILE A 47 -6.83 0.46 -2.84
C ILE A 47 -8.29 0.94 -2.83
N LYS A 48 -8.75 1.59 -3.91
CA LYS A 48 -10.15 2.02 -4.02
C LYS A 48 -11.13 0.85 -3.97
N LEU A 49 -10.75 -0.30 -4.53
CA LEU A 49 -11.56 -1.52 -4.51
C LEU A 49 -11.49 -2.23 -3.16
N ALA A 50 -10.30 -2.29 -2.55
CA ALA A 50 -10.06 -3.03 -1.32
C ALA A 50 -9.21 -2.20 -0.34
N PRO A 51 -9.79 -1.21 0.35
CA PRO A 51 -9.06 -0.29 1.22
C PRO A 51 -8.51 -0.95 2.49
N GLU A 52 -8.96 -2.17 2.80
CA GLU A 52 -8.46 -2.95 3.94
C GLU A 52 -7.25 -3.83 3.56
N ARG A 53 -6.80 -3.81 2.30
CA ARG A 53 -5.65 -4.59 1.83
C ARG A 53 -4.34 -3.84 2.10
N LEU A 54 -3.82 -3.99 3.33
CA LEU A 54 -2.60 -3.32 3.79
C LEU A 54 -1.36 -3.57 2.91
N ASN A 55 -1.28 -4.74 2.25
CA ASN A 55 -0.20 -5.05 1.30
C ASN A 55 -0.09 -4.03 0.15
N LEU A 56 -1.21 -3.44 -0.30
CA LEU A 56 -1.19 -2.44 -1.38
C LEU A 56 -0.57 -1.12 -0.91
N TYR A 57 -0.88 -0.71 0.32
CA TYR A 57 -0.28 0.45 0.97
C TYR A 57 1.21 0.22 1.21
N LEU A 58 1.59 -0.99 1.63
CA LEU A 58 2.99 -1.33 1.85
C LEU A 58 3.82 -1.23 0.56
N GLN A 59 3.33 -1.81 -0.54
CA GLN A 59 4.00 -1.71 -1.84
C GLN A 59 4.08 -0.25 -2.32
N ARG A 60 3.01 0.52 -2.15
CA ARG A 60 2.99 1.93 -2.55
C ARG A 60 3.97 2.77 -1.73
N ALA A 61 4.06 2.53 -0.42
CA ALA A 61 5.02 3.17 0.47
C ALA A 61 6.46 2.89 0.06
N GLN A 62 6.77 1.64 -0.29
CA GLN A 62 8.11 1.26 -0.74
C GLN A 62 8.50 1.93 -2.06
N ILE A 63 7.56 2.07 -3.01
CA ILE A 63 7.82 2.82 -4.25
C ILE A 63 8.09 4.28 -3.94
N PHE A 64 7.29 4.90 -3.06
CA PHE A 64 7.54 6.28 -2.65
C PHE A 64 8.88 6.45 -1.94
N GLN A 65 9.25 5.51 -1.05
CA GLN A 65 10.50 5.58 -0.30
C GLN A 65 11.73 5.35 -1.19
N TYR A 66 11.80 4.21 -1.86
CA TYR A 66 13.04 3.77 -2.53
C TYR A 66 13.09 4.14 -4.01
N GLY A 67 11.94 4.41 -4.63
CA GLY A 67 11.87 4.69 -6.06
C GLY A 67 11.71 6.16 -6.40
N LEU A 68 11.08 6.95 -5.52
CA LEU A 68 10.76 8.36 -5.79
C LEU A 68 11.27 9.34 -4.72
N ASP A 69 11.97 8.84 -3.68
CA ASP A 69 12.41 9.60 -2.51
C ASP A 69 11.34 10.50 -1.88
N ASN A 70 10.07 10.13 -2.06
CA ASN A 70 8.93 10.86 -1.53
C ASN A 70 8.56 10.33 -0.14
N TYR A 71 9.42 10.62 0.83
CA TYR A 71 9.24 10.13 2.20
C TYR A 71 7.94 10.62 2.83
N SER A 72 7.43 11.81 2.46
CA SER A 72 6.16 12.32 2.98
C SER A 72 4.99 11.37 2.70
N ARG A 73 4.86 10.90 1.45
CA ARG A 73 3.80 9.96 1.05
C ARG A 73 4.06 8.54 1.54
N ALA A 74 5.32 8.12 1.59
CA ALA A 74 5.68 6.83 2.17
C ALA A 74 5.27 6.75 3.65
N LEU A 75 5.58 7.80 4.43
CA LEU A 75 5.22 7.91 5.84
C LEU A 75 3.69 7.90 6.06
N GLU A 76 2.91 8.52 5.17
CA GLU A 76 1.45 8.48 5.24
C GLU A 76 0.92 7.03 5.14
N ASP A 77 1.42 6.27 4.18
CA ASP A 77 1.05 4.87 3.98
C ASP A 77 1.48 3.97 5.15
N TYR A 78 2.71 4.12 5.65
CA TYR A 78 3.17 3.36 6.80
C TYR A 78 2.35 3.67 8.06
N ARG A 79 2.02 4.94 8.31
CA ARG A 79 1.17 5.33 9.44
C ARG A 79 -0.24 4.74 9.33
N PHE A 80 -0.80 4.72 8.12
CA PHE A 80 -2.10 4.08 7.88
C PHE A 80 -2.06 2.58 8.22
N ILE A 81 -1.01 1.86 7.76
CA ILE A 81 -0.82 0.44 8.05
C ILE A 81 -0.72 0.20 9.56
N LEU A 82 0.11 0.97 10.26
CA LEU A 82 0.29 0.83 11.71
C LEU A 82 -1.01 1.07 12.48
N ARG A 83 -1.78 2.11 12.12
CA ARG A 83 -3.10 2.37 12.72
C ARG A 83 -4.07 1.20 12.53
N LYS A 84 -4.00 0.51 11.39
CA LYS A 84 -4.85 -0.66 11.11
C LYS A 84 -4.39 -1.92 11.83
N LEU A 85 -3.10 -2.01 12.16
CA LEU A 85 -2.50 -3.14 12.87
C LEU A 85 -2.48 -2.97 14.39
N GLU A 86 -2.95 -1.83 14.94
CA GLU A 86 -2.94 -1.52 16.38
C GLU A 86 -3.64 -2.59 17.25
N SER A 87 -4.48 -3.45 16.66
CA SER A 87 -5.10 -4.62 17.33
C SER A 87 -4.27 -5.92 17.30
N SER A 88 -3.11 -5.93 16.63
CA SER A 88 -2.21 -7.10 16.48
C SER A 88 -0.73 -6.67 16.41
N PRO A 89 -0.14 -6.27 17.56
CA PRO A 89 1.15 -5.56 17.65
C PRO A 89 2.43 -6.33 17.25
N ASP A 90 2.32 -7.59 16.81
CA ASP A 90 3.47 -8.47 16.52
C ASP A 90 3.49 -9.00 15.07
N SER A 91 2.94 -8.24 14.13
CA SER A 91 3.03 -8.62 12.72
C SER A 91 4.38 -8.23 12.12
N ALA A 92 4.94 -9.09 11.27
CA ALA A 92 6.17 -8.76 10.52
C ALA A 92 6.02 -7.49 9.65
N MET A 93 4.79 -7.16 9.25
CA MET A 93 4.49 -5.92 8.52
C MET A 93 4.67 -4.69 9.40
N GLU A 94 4.20 -4.73 10.64
CA GLU A 94 4.39 -3.64 11.59
C GLU A 94 5.86 -3.37 11.88
N ALA A 95 6.65 -4.42 12.13
CA ALA A 95 8.09 -4.28 12.34
C ALA A 95 8.77 -3.61 11.13
N LYS A 96 8.41 -4.02 9.91
CA LYS A 96 8.88 -3.38 8.67
C LYS A 96 8.49 -1.91 8.58
N CYS A 97 7.23 -1.57 8.89
CA CYS A 97 6.76 -0.19 8.86
C CYS A 97 7.51 0.68 9.87
N LYS A 98 7.64 0.22 11.12
CA LYS A 98 8.39 0.93 12.18
C LYS A 98 9.86 1.13 11.79
N GLN A 99 10.50 0.12 11.22
CA GLN A 99 11.89 0.24 10.77
C GLN A 99 12.01 1.24 9.62
N ALA A 100 11.19 1.13 8.57
CA ALA A 100 11.22 2.06 7.44
C ALA A 100 10.98 3.51 7.89
N MET A 101 10.05 3.74 8.82
CA MET A 101 9.81 5.07 9.38
C MET A 101 11.00 5.62 10.15
N ARG A 102 11.72 4.80 10.93
CA ARG A 102 12.95 5.20 11.61
C ARG A 102 14.05 5.56 10.61
N ASP A 103 14.24 4.72 9.58
CA ASP A 103 15.26 4.93 8.55
C ASP A 103 15.05 6.26 7.81
N MET A 104 13.79 6.58 7.47
CA MET A 104 13.44 7.84 6.79
C MET A 104 13.60 9.07 7.70
N MET A 105 13.39 8.95 9.01
CA MET A 105 13.64 10.04 9.97
C MET A 105 15.13 10.28 10.21
N ALA A 106 15.96 9.22 10.07
CA ALA A 106 17.41 9.32 10.18
C ALA A 106 18.10 9.79 8.88
N ALA A 107 17.37 9.83 7.76
CA ALA A 107 17.93 10.25 6.48
C ALA A 107 18.24 11.77 6.47
N PRO A 108 19.44 12.18 6.04
CA PRO A 108 19.79 13.60 5.93
C PRO A 108 18.94 14.25 4.84
N GLY A 109 18.08 15.20 5.24
CA GLY A 109 17.17 15.91 4.33
C GLY A 109 15.69 15.92 4.75
N SER A 110 15.32 15.24 5.85
CA SER A 110 13.96 15.25 6.39
C SER A 110 13.61 16.48 7.25
N GLY A 111 14.58 17.40 7.45
CA GLY A 111 14.38 18.70 8.09
C GLY A 111 14.42 19.82 7.06
N ALA A 112 13.26 20.17 6.52
CA ALA A 112 13.02 21.44 5.83
C ALA A 112 11.59 21.91 6.15
#